data_AF-A0A0E0N587-F1
#
_entry.id   AF-A0A0E0N587-F1
#
_cell.length_a   1.000
_cell.length_b   1.000
_cell.length_c   1.000
_cell.angle_alpha   90.00
_cell.angle_beta   90.00
_cell.angle_gamma   90.00
#
_symmetry.space_group_name_H-M   'P 1'
#
loop_
_entity.id
_entity.type
_entity.pdbx_description
1 polymer ?
#
loop_
_entity_poly.entity_id
_entity_poly.type
_entity_poly.pdbx_seq_one_letter_code
_entity_poly.pdbx_strand_id
1 'polypeptide(L)'
;MEGSIDMEEYRSKSRFLYGESMGGAVALLLHMKDPTFWDGAILVAPMCKISEKVKPHPVVISLLTQVEDVIPRWKIVPTKDVIDAAFKDPAKREKIRKNKLIYQDKPRLKTALEMLRTSMYVEDSLSKVKLPFFVLHGDADTVTDPEVSRALYERAASADKAIKLYAGMWHGLTAGEPDHNVDAIFSDIVAWLNGRSRTWTVEDRLMKMMASPDRFIRGERGGAADVDGDAKRGPPRRRGGCFSGLAGRTHHHSEM
;
A
#
# COMPACT_ATOMS: atom_id res chain seq x y z
N MET A 1 16.99 5.37 9.41
CA MET A 1 15.97 6.07 10.21
C MET A 1 15.91 5.36 11.54
N GLU A 2 16.74 5.75 12.50
CA GLU A 2 16.44 5.49 13.91
C GLU A 2 15.22 6.35 14.24
N GLY A 3 14.06 5.70 14.33
CA GLY A 3 12.79 6.37 14.62
C GLY A 3 12.60 6.52 16.13
N SER A 4 11.69 7.40 16.53
CA SER A 4 11.31 7.64 17.95
C SER A 4 10.95 6.38 18.76
N ILE A 5 10.71 5.23 18.10
CA ILE A 5 10.32 3.95 18.69
C ILE A 5 11.52 3.20 19.32
N ASP A 6 12.76 3.55 18.95
CA ASP A 6 13.98 2.95 19.53
C ASP A 6 14.39 3.60 20.86
N MET A 7 13.72 4.70 21.24
CA MET A 7 13.88 5.30 22.55
C MET A 7 13.44 4.30 23.63
N GLU A 8 14.22 4.21 24.70
CA GLU A 8 14.05 3.21 25.76
C GLU A 8 12.64 3.19 26.36
N GLU A 9 11.98 4.35 26.43
CA GLU A 9 10.61 4.54 26.90
C GLU A 9 9.56 3.78 26.07
N TYR A 10 9.76 3.62 24.76
CA TYR A 10 8.76 3.01 23.86
C TYR A 10 9.04 1.54 23.55
N ARG A 11 10.18 0.99 24.01
CA ARG A 11 10.57 -0.40 23.72
C ARG A 11 9.57 -1.42 24.30
N SER A 12 8.99 -1.10 25.45
CA SER A 12 8.01 -1.93 26.15
C SER A 12 6.56 -1.65 25.74
N LYS A 13 6.29 -0.67 24.88
CA LYS A 13 4.93 -0.32 24.46
C LYS A 13 4.48 -1.17 23.28
N SER A 14 3.18 -1.42 23.20
CA SER A 14 2.57 -2.07 22.04
C SER A 14 2.64 -1.17 20.79
N ARG A 15 2.87 -1.76 19.63
CA ARG A 15 3.10 -1.07 18.35
C ARG A 15 1.97 -1.38 17.38
N PHE A 16 1.11 -0.42 17.14
CA PHE A 16 -0.03 -0.58 16.22
C PHE A 16 0.15 0.22 14.94
N LEU A 17 -0.32 -0.35 13.84
CA LEU A 17 -0.52 0.37 12.60
C LEU A 17 -1.96 0.89 12.53
N TYR A 18 -2.14 2.08 11.97
CA TYR A 18 -3.44 2.59 11.56
C TYR A 18 -3.34 2.99 10.09
N GLY A 19 -4.25 2.49 9.27
CA GLY A 19 -4.26 2.79 7.84
C GLY A 19 -5.68 2.89 7.30
N GLU A 20 -5.98 4.02 6.66
CA GLU A 20 -7.25 4.25 5.95
C GLU A 20 -7.02 4.23 4.45
N SER A 21 -7.89 3.55 3.69
CA SER A 21 -7.81 3.49 2.22
C SER A 21 -6.44 2.99 1.73
N MET A 22 -5.74 3.75 0.88
CA MET A 22 -4.35 3.49 0.47
C MET A 22 -3.41 3.31 1.66
N GLY A 23 -3.63 4.02 2.77
CA GLY A 23 -2.86 3.86 4.01
C GLY A 23 -2.99 2.46 4.61
N GLY A 24 -4.14 1.79 4.41
CA GLY A 24 -4.32 0.38 4.76
C GLY A 24 -3.42 -0.56 3.96
N ALA A 25 -3.24 -0.29 2.66
CA ALA A 25 -2.28 -1.01 1.82
C ALA A 25 -0.85 -0.84 2.34
N VAL A 26 -0.47 0.40 2.67
CA VAL A 26 0.85 0.71 3.25
C VAL A 26 1.06 -0.02 4.57
N ALA A 27 0.07 -0.04 5.47
CA ALA A 27 0.13 -0.77 6.72
C ALA A 27 0.37 -2.28 6.49
N LEU A 28 -0.34 -2.89 5.55
CA LEU A 28 -0.14 -4.29 5.18
C LEU A 28 1.26 -4.55 4.61
N LEU A 29 1.76 -3.67 3.75
CA LEU A 29 3.12 -3.77 3.20
C LEU A 29 4.19 -3.62 4.29
N LEU A 30 4.01 -2.71 5.24
CA LEU A 30 4.91 -2.54 6.38
C LEU A 30 4.96 -3.81 7.25
N HIS A 31 3.81 -4.44 7.47
CA HIS A 31 3.75 -5.74 8.14
C HIS A 31 4.47 -6.83 7.35
N MET A 32 4.22 -6.93 6.04
CA MET A 32 4.90 -7.95 5.22
C MET A 32 6.42 -7.75 5.19
N LYS A 33 6.90 -6.51 5.33
CA LYS A 33 8.33 -6.18 5.38
C LYS A 33 8.98 -6.59 6.71
N ASP A 34 8.32 -6.38 7.84
CA ASP A 34 8.75 -6.90 9.15
C ASP A 34 7.57 -7.49 9.93
N PRO A 35 7.27 -8.79 9.73
CA PRO A 35 6.09 -9.43 10.31
C PRO A 35 6.10 -9.51 11.83
N THR A 36 7.26 -9.28 12.46
CA THR A 36 7.45 -9.43 13.91
C THR A 36 7.34 -8.10 14.65
N PHE A 37 7.52 -6.98 13.94
CA PHE A 37 7.64 -5.67 14.55
C PHE A 37 6.31 -5.11 15.09
N TRP A 38 5.21 -5.35 14.37
CA TRP A 38 3.90 -4.78 14.67
C TRP A 38 3.04 -5.72 15.51
N ASP A 39 2.38 -5.20 16.53
CA ASP A 39 1.53 -5.95 17.47
C ASP A 39 0.06 -6.00 17.03
N GLY A 40 -0.35 -5.09 16.16
CA GLY A 40 -1.68 -5.11 15.56
C GLY A 40 -1.88 -4.03 14.50
N ALA A 41 -3.00 -4.07 13.80
CA ALA A 41 -3.38 -3.05 12.81
C ALA A 41 -4.88 -2.75 12.83
N ILE A 42 -5.19 -1.45 12.78
CA ILE A 42 -6.51 -0.93 12.47
C ILE A 42 -6.53 -0.56 10.99
N LEU A 43 -7.43 -1.17 10.24
CA LEU A 43 -7.54 -1.01 8.79
C LEU A 43 -8.93 -0.48 8.46
N VAL A 44 -9.01 0.80 8.05
CA VAL A 44 -10.27 1.47 7.73
C VAL A 44 -10.43 1.53 6.22
N ALA A 45 -11.48 0.92 5.69
CA ALA A 45 -11.74 0.82 4.25
C ALA A 45 -10.47 0.53 3.41
N PRO A 46 -9.67 -0.50 3.74
CA PRO A 46 -8.32 -0.66 3.20
C PRO A 46 -8.30 -0.98 1.69
N MET A 47 -7.35 -0.37 0.97
CA MET A 47 -7.05 -0.71 -0.42
C MET A 47 -6.20 -2.00 -0.51
N CYS A 48 -6.84 -3.16 -0.43
CA CYS A 48 -6.14 -4.45 -0.43
C CYS A 48 -6.47 -5.39 -1.60
N LYS A 49 -7.35 -4.94 -2.51
CA LYS A 49 -7.72 -5.62 -3.75
C LYS A 49 -8.34 -4.61 -4.71
N ILE A 50 -8.37 -4.93 -6.00
CA ILE A 50 -9.13 -4.18 -7.00
C ILE A 50 -10.45 -4.89 -7.22
N SER A 51 -11.56 -4.18 -7.00
CA SER A 51 -12.87 -4.73 -7.32
C SER A 51 -12.96 -5.00 -8.82
N GLU A 52 -13.43 -6.18 -9.20
CA GLU A 52 -13.62 -6.56 -10.60
C GLU A 52 -14.58 -5.59 -11.33
N LYS A 53 -15.45 -4.88 -10.59
CA LYS A 53 -16.34 -3.84 -11.12
C LYS A 53 -15.59 -2.61 -11.66
N VAL A 54 -14.38 -2.35 -11.18
CA VAL A 54 -13.60 -1.14 -11.50
C VAL A 54 -12.22 -1.46 -12.08
N LYS A 55 -11.88 -2.74 -12.23
CA LYS A 55 -10.61 -3.20 -12.78
C LYS A 55 -10.49 -2.82 -14.26
N PRO A 56 -9.47 -2.04 -14.66
CA PRO A 56 -9.29 -1.69 -16.07
C PRO A 56 -9.00 -2.93 -16.92
N HIS A 57 -9.43 -2.89 -18.20
CA HIS A 57 -9.14 -3.97 -19.14
C HIS A 57 -7.62 -4.18 -19.29
N PRO A 58 -7.10 -5.42 -19.34
CA PRO A 58 -5.65 -5.69 -19.40
C PRO A 58 -4.91 -4.95 -20.52
N VAL A 59 -5.55 -4.76 -21.67
CA VAL A 59 -5.00 -3.98 -22.80
C VAL A 59 -4.75 -2.51 -22.41
N VAL A 60 -5.66 -1.90 -21.64
CA VAL A 60 -5.50 -0.52 -21.16
C VAL A 60 -4.32 -0.44 -20.21
N ILE A 61 -4.19 -1.40 -19.30
CA ILE A 61 -3.07 -1.47 -18.35
C ILE A 61 -1.74 -1.58 -19.10
N SER A 62 -1.68 -2.45 -20.12
CA SER A 62 -0.48 -2.65 -20.95
C SER A 62 -0.08 -1.36 -21.68
N LEU A 63 -1.03 -0.70 -22.35
CA LEU A 63 -0.79 0.56 -23.06
C LEU A 63 -0.30 1.66 -22.12
N LEU A 64 -0.99 1.83 -20.98
CA LEU A 64 -0.62 2.82 -19.97
C LEU A 64 0.75 2.55 -19.36
N THR A 65 1.11 1.27 -19.18
CA THR A 65 2.44 0.86 -18.71
C THR A 65 3.54 1.21 -19.72
N GLN A 66 3.31 1.04 -21.02
CA GLN A 66 4.31 1.35 -22.05
C GLN A 66 4.66 2.83 -22.13
N VAL A 67 3.70 3.72 -21.83
CA VAL A 67 3.89 5.17 -21.91
C VAL A 67 4.24 5.81 -20.56
N GLU A 68 4.31 5.02 -19.48
CA GLU A 68 4.48 5.54 -18.13
C GLU A 68 5.81 6.27 -17.91
N ASP A 69 6.87 5.87 -18.61
CA ASP A 69 8.19 6.51 -18.51
C ASP A 69 8.30 7.77 -19.38
N VAL A 70 7.42 7.92 -20.38
CA VAL A 70 7.38 9.08 -21.27
C VAL A 70 6.52 10.19 -20.66
N ILE A 71 5.37 9.85 -20.09
CA ILE A 71 4.40 10.81 -19.55
C ILE A 71 3.98 10.52 -18.09
N PRO A 72 4.92 10.26 -17.15
CA PRO A 72 4.60 9.77 -15.80
C PRO A 72 3.73 10.75 -14.99
N ARG A 73 3.86 12.05 -15.28
CA ARG A 73 3.22 13.13 -14.54
C ARG A 73 1.88 13.58 -15.13
N TRP A 74 1.48 13.03 -16.27
CA TRP A 74 0.26 13.45 -16.96
C TRP A 74 -0.98 13.01 -16.16
N LYS A 75 -1.93 13.94 -16.00
CA LYS A 75 -3.16 13.79 -15.21
C LYS A 75 -4.30 13.22 -16.07
N ILE A 76 -4.02 12.13 -16.77
CA ILE A 76 -4.90 11.57 -17.81
C ILE A 76 -5.83 10.46 -17.31
N VAL A 77 -5.67 10.03 -16.06
CA VAL A 77 -6.44 8.91 -15.49
C VAL A 77 -7.87 9.37 -15.21
N PRO A 78 -8.88 8.81 -15.89
CA PRO A 78 -10.28 9.13 -15.60
C PRO A 78 -10.61 8.70 -14.17
N THR A 79 -11.10 9.63 -13.37
CA THR A 79 -11.50 9.38 -11.99
C THR A 79 -12.83 10.06 -11.74
N LYS A 80 -13.71 9.38 -11.00
CA LYS A 80 -14.88 10.00 -10.40
C LYS A 80 -14.40 10.93 -9.28
N ASP A 81 -15.21 11.94 -8.94
CA ASP A 81 -14.90 12.80 -7.81
C ASP A 81 -14.91 11.96 -6.51
N VAL A 82 -13.71 11.65 -6.02
CA VAL A 82 -13.52 10.81 -4.84
C VAL A 82 -14.08 11.50 -3.60
N ILE A 83 -14.07 12.83 -3.54
CA ILE A 83 -14.59 13.58 -2.40
C ILE A 83 -16.12 13.42 -2.34
N ASP A 84 -16.81 13.49 -3.48
CA ASP A 84 -18.26 13.24 -3.53
C ASP A 84 -18.63 11.78 -3.20
N ALA A 85 -17.81 10.82 -3.61
CA ALA A 85 -18.06 9.40 -3.35
C ALA A 85 -17.67 8.94 -1.93
N ALA A 86 -16.68 9.60 -1.30
CA ALA A 86 -16.13 9.16 -0.02
C ALA A 86 -16.81 9.81 1.19
N PHE A 87 -17.23 11.07 1.08
CA PHE A 87 -17.76 11.85 2.20
C PHE A 87 -19.28 11.94 2.07
N LYS A 88 -20.00 11.27 2.96
CA LYS A 88 -21.47 11.25 2.99
C LYS A 88 -22.08 12.55 3.48
N ASP A 89 -21.51 13.11 4.55
CA ASP A 89 -21.94 14.38 5.14
C ASP A 89 -21.56 15.56 4.22
N PRO A 90 -22.54 16.35 3.72
CA PRO A 90 -22.29 17.49 2.85
C PRO A 90 -21.41 18.58 3.47
N ALA A 91 -21.53 18.84 4.78
CA ALA A 91 -20.74 19.87 5.46
C ALA A 91 -19.27 19.44 5.59
N LYS A 92 -19.03 18.16 5.88
CA LYS A 92 -17.66 17.59 5.90
C LYS A 92 -17.07 17.58 4.50
N ARG A 93 -17.87 17.26 3.49
CA ARG A 93 -17.46 17.33 2.08
C ARG A 93 -17.00 18.73 1.67
N GLU A 94 -17.77 19.76 2.02
CA GLU A 94 -17.41 21.15 1.75
C GLU A 94 -16.11 21.55 2.46
N LYS A 95 -15.96 21.16 3.72
CA LYS A 95 -14.74 21.40 4.51
C LYS A 95 -13.50 20.79 3.84
N ILE A 96 -13.61 19.56 3.33
CA ILE A 96 -12.53 18.87 2.62
C ILE A 96 -12.20 19.55 1.29
N ARG A 97 -13.20 20.00 0.53
CA ARG A 97 -12.96 20.77 -0.71
C ARG A 97 -12.23 22.10 -0.45
N LYS A 98 -12.44 22.71 0.70
CA LYS A 98 -11.74 23.94 1.10
C LYS A 98 -10.32 23.69 1.65
N ASN A 99 -9.93 22.44 1.88
CA ASN A 99 -8.62 22.10 2.42
C ASN A 99 -7.51 22.21 1.36
N LYS A 100 -6.64 23.21 1.53
CA LYS A 100 -5.50 23.48 0.63
C LYS A 100 -4.37 22.46 0.71
N LEU A 101 -4.38 21.57 1.71
CA LEU A 101 -3.37 20.52 1.87
C LEU A 101 -3.73 19.25 1.09
N ILE A 102 -4.93 19.16 0.52
CA ILE A 102 -5.38 18.00 -0.26
C ILE A 102 -5.10 18.25 -1.74
N TYR A 103 -4.50 17.24 -2.39
CA TYR A 103 -4.39 17.20 -3.84
C TYR A 103 -5.76 16.90 -4.45
N GLN A 104 -6.30 17.84 -5.23
CA GLN A 104 -7.66 17.74 -5.83
C GLN A 104 -7.65 17.50 -7.34
N ASP A 105 -6.48 17.49 -7.95
CA ASP A 105 -6.32 17.17 -9.37
C ASP A 105 -6.54 15.68 -9.63
N LYS A 106 -6.74 15.31 -10.90
CA LYS A 106 -6.73 13.90 -11.29
C LYS A 106 -5.39 13.23 -10.92
N PRO A 107 -5.38 11.93 -10.58
CA PRO A 107 -4.15 11.19 -10.35
C PRO A 107 -3.23 11.27 -11.56
N ARG A 108 -1.92 11.38 -11.28
CA ARG A 108 -0.89 11.26 -12.30
C ARG A 108 -0.81 9.81 -12.76
N LEU A 109 -0.48 9.59 -14.03
CA LEU A 109 -0.40 8.26 -14.64
C LEU A 109 0.42 7.27 -13.79
N LYS A 110 1.66 7.63 -13.45
CA LYS A 110 2.54 6.74 -12.69
C LYS A 110 1.96 6.42 -11.30
N THR A 111 1.36 7.40 -10.63
CA THR A 111 0.71 7.18 -9.32
C THR A 111 -0.43 6.17 -9.42
N ALA A 112 -1.30 6.29 -10.42
CA ALA A 112 -2.40 5.34 -10.60
C ALA A 112 -1.90 3.93 -10.94
N LEU A 113 -0.84 3.81 -11.75
CA LEU A 113 -0.21 2.53 -12.06
C LEU A 113 0.42 1.89 -10.82
N GLU A 114 1.08 2.66 -9.97
CA GLU A 114 1.63 2.14 -8.71
C GLU A 114 0.52 1.73 -7.72
N MET A 115 -0.59 2.46 -7.66
CA MET A 115 -1.76 2.04 -6.87
C MET A 115 -2.35 0.72 -7.38
N LEU A 116 -2.47 0.56 -8.70
CA LEU A 116 -2.92 -0.67 -9.37
C LEU A 116 -1.97 -1.85 -9.05
N ARG A 117 -0.66 -1.67 -9.27
CA ARG A 117 0.37 -2.69 -8.98
C ARG A 117 0.38 -3.08 -7.51
N THR A 118 0.33 -2.08 -6.61
CA THR A 118 0.29 -2.31 -5.16
C THR A 118 -0.93 -3.11 -4.75
N SER A 119 -2.11 -2.76 -5.27
CA SER A 119 -3.36 -3.46 -4.94
C SER A 119 -3.33 -4.92 -5.39
N MET A 120 -2.82 -5.21 -6.60
CA MET A 120 -2.65 -6.59 -7.08
C MET A 120 -1.65 -7.37 -6.21
N TYR A 121 -0.50 -6.76 -5.88
CA TYR A 121 0.50 -7.39 -5.04
C TYR A 121 -0.02 -7.72 -3.63
N VAL A 122 -0.77 -6.79 -3.02
CA VAL A 122 -1.38 -7.00 -1.71
C VAL A 122 -2.44 -8.11 -1.79
N GLU A 123 -3.28 -8.11 -2.83
CA GLU A 123 -4.28 -9.16 -3.06
C GLU A 123 -3.66 -10.55 -3.17
N ASP A 124 -2.55 -10.68 -3.89
CA ASP A 124 -1.83 -11.96 -4.04
C ASP A 124 -1.13 -12.39 -2.75
N SER A 125 -0.87 -11.43 -1.85
CA SER A 125 -0.13 -11.66 -0.60
C SER A 125 -1.01 -11.69 0.66
N LEU A 126 -2.34 -11.65 0.54
CA LEU A 126 -3.24 -11.63 1.71
C LEU A 126 -2.99 -12.78 2.68
N SER A 127 -2.69 -13.99 2.16
CA SER A 127 -2.39 -15.17 2.99
C SER A 127 -1.11 -15.04 3.83
N LYS A 128 -0.25 -14.06 3.54
CA LYS A 128 0.95 -13.76 4.33
C LYS A 128 0.66 -12.84 5.51
N VAL A 129 -0.54 -12.26 5.59
CA VAL A 129 -0.95 -11.39 6.70
C VAL A 129 -1.28 -12.26 7.92
N LYS A 130 -0.33 -12.33 8.85
CA LYS A 130 -0.43 -13.06 10.14
C LYS A 130 -0.69 -12.14 11.35
N LEU A 131 -0.60 -10.83 11.13
CA LEU A 131 -0.68 -9.79 12.16
C LEU A 131 -2.11 -9.73 12.76
N PRO A 132 -2.29 -9.49 14.06
CA PRO A 132 -3.62 -9.23 14.62
C PRO A 132 -4.26 -7.99 14.01
N PHE A 133 -5.48 -8.04 13.49
CA PHE A 133 -6.07 -6.86 12.85
C PHE A 133 -7.57 -6.67 13.07
N PHE A 134 -8.01 -5.43 12.91
CA PHE A 134 -9.41 -5.06 12.84
C PHE A 134 -9.70 -4.27 11.57
N VAL A 135 -10.60 -4.80 10.75
CA VAL A 135 -11.09 -4.11 9.55
C VAL A 135 -12.42 -3.43 9.86
N LEU A 136 -12.52 -2.14 9.54
CA LEU A 136 -13.73 -1.34 9.62
C LEU A 136 -14.08 -0.86 8.22
N HIS A 137 -15.30 -1.11 7.74
CA HIS A 137 -15.69 -0.74 6.38
C HIS A 137 -17.16 -0.36 6.30
N GLY A 138 -17.51 0.64 5.49
CA GLY A 138 -18.90 0.98 5.20
C GLY A 138 -19.45 0.07 4.12
N ASP A 139 -20.62 -0.53 4.31
CA ASP A 139 -21.16 -1.48 3.32
C ASP A 139 -21.66 -0.81 2.01
N ALA A 140 -21.81 0.52 2.02
CA ALA A 140 -22.18 1.35 0.88
C ALA A 140 -20.97 2.10 0.29
N ASP A 141 -19.75 1.70 0.63
CA ASP A 141 -18.52 2.23 0.04
C ASP A 141 -18.46 1.91 -1.46
N THR A 142 -18.29 2.95 -2.28
CA THR A 142 -18.14 2.85 -3.74
C THR A 142 -16.74 3.18 -4.24
N VAL A 143 -15.84 3.59 -3.33
CA VAL A 143 -14.43 3.90 -3.60
C VAL A 143 -13.60 2.64 -3.44
N THR A 144 -13.74 1.95 -2.30
CA THR A 144 -13.20 0.61 -2.08
C THR A 144 -14.35 -0.35 -1.84
N ASP A 145 -14.51 -1.35 -2.69
CA ASP A 145 -15.63 -2.31 -2.56
C ASP A 145 -15.48 -3.12 -1.26
N PRO A 146 -16.49 -3.20 -0.38
CA PRO A 146 -16.39 -3.94 0.89
C PRO A 146 -15.96 -5.40 0.75
N GLU A 147 -16.21 -6.02 -0.41
CA GLU A 147 -15.73 -7.36 -0.72
C GLU A 147 -14.20 -7.49 -0.67
N VAL A 148 -13.45 -6.41 -0.89
CA VAL A 148 -11.99 -6.41 -0.73
C VAL A 148 -11.60 -6.67 0.73
N SER A 149 -12.36 -6.12 1.67
CA SER A 149 -12.14 -6.29 3.11
C SER A 149 -12.60 -7.66 3.59
N ARG A 150 -13.69 -8.20 3.03
CA ARG A 150 -14.07 -9.60 3.26
C ARG A 150 -12.97 -10.54 2.79
N ALA A 151 -12.43 -10.34 1.59
CA ALA A 151 -11.35 -11.15 1.06
C ALA A 151 -10.09 -11.11 1.94
N LEU A 152 -9.73 -9.93 2.48
CA LEU A 152 -8.65 -9.82 3.48
C LEU A 152 -8.96 -10.64 4.74
N TYR A 153 -10.16 -10.47 5.31
CA TYR A 153 -10.56 -11.21 6.51
C TYR A 153 -10.53 -12.74 6.28
N GLU A 154 -11.03 -13.22 5.15
CA GLU A 154 -11.10 -14.64 4.84
C GLU A 154 -9.72 -15.24 4.56
N ARG A 155 -8.93 -14.58 3.70
CA ARG A 155 -7.68 -15.15 3.17
C ARG A 155 -6.47 -14.93 4.09
N ALA A 156 -6.51 -13.96 5.00
CA ALA A 156 -5.40 -13.71 5.91
C ALA A 156 -5.16 -14.88 6.87
N ALA A 157 -3.89 -15.22 7.09
CA ALA A 157 -3.46 -16.26 8.02
C ALA A 157 -3.39 -15.80 9.50
N SER A 158 -3.91 -14.61 9.81
CA SER A 158 -3.98 -14.11 11.18
C SER A 158 -4.92 -14.94 12.03
N ALA A 159 -4.45 -15.32 13.21
CA ALA A 159 -5.25 -16.02 14.22
C ALA A 159 -6.17 -15.08 15.01
N ASP A 160 -5.88 -13.78 15.01
CA ASP A 160 -6.67 -12.75 15.70
C ASP A 160 -7.08 -11.68 14.68
N LYS A 161 -8.26 -11.89 14.08
CA LYS A 161 -8.79 -11.00 13.05
C LYS A 161 -10.24 -10.69 13.32
N ALA A 162 -10.61 -9.44 13.13
CA ALA A 162 -11.98 -8.96 13.24
C ALA A 162 -12.34 -8.12 12.01
N ILE A 163 -13.62 -8.15 11.62
CA ILE A 163 -14.19 -7.27 10.61
C ILE A 163 -15.54 -6.75 11.09
N LYS A 164 -15.79 -5.46 10.91
CA LYS A 164 -17.09 -4.83 11.15
C LYS A 164 -17.49 -4.02 9.92
N LEU A 165 -18.66 -4.37 9.38
CA LEU A 165 -19.29 -3.64 8.29
C LEU A 165 -20.37 -2.73 8.84
N TYR A 166 -20.31 -1.45 8.50
CA TYR A 166 -21.22 -0.44 8.99
C TYR A 166 -22.28 -0.13 7.93
N ALA A 167 -23.54 -0.43 8.28
CA ALA A 167 -24.67 -0.33 7.38
C ALA A 167 -24.91 1.11 6.90
N GLY A 168 -25.04 1.28 5.58
CA GLY A 168 -25.25 2.54 4.89
C GLY A 168 -24.08 3.52 4.93
N MET A 169 -22.94 3.18 5.53
CA MET A 169 -21.78 4.08 5.62
C MET A 169 -20.93 4.01 4.34
N TRP A 170 -20.28 5.12 4.00
CA TRP A 170 -19.44 5.30 2.81
C TRP A 170 -17.95 5.12 3.14
N HIS A 171 -17.06 5.54 2.25
CA HIS A 171 -15.61 5.33 2.36
C HIS A 171 -14.93 6.07 3.52
N GLY A 172 -15.30 7.33 3.74
CA GLY A 172 -14.68 8.20 4.74
C GLY A 172 -15.19 7.93 6.15
N LEU A 173 -14.97 6.73 6.68
CA LEU A 173 -15.55 6.28 7.96
C LEU A 173 -15.21 7.24 9.12
N THR A 174 -13.97 7.72 9.20
CA THR A 174 -13.51 8.50 10.36
C THR A 174 -13.74 10.01 10.24
N ALA A 175 -14.11 10.49 9.04
CA ALA A 175 -14.16 11.93 8.78
C ALA A 175 -15.26 12.37 7.80
N GLY A 176 -15.96 11.45 7.15
CA GLY A 176 -16.95 11.71 6.11
C GLY A 176 -18.37 11.26 6.44
N GLU A 177 -18.56 10.48 7.50
CA GLU A 177 -19.87 10.12 8.05
C GLU A 177 -20.39 11.18 9.05
N PRO A 178 -21.69 11.21 9.40
CA PRO A 178 -22.21 12.01 10.50
C PRO A 178 -21.47 11.74 11.82
N ASP A 179 -21.42 12.73 12.73
CA ASP A 179 -20.59 12.65 13.95
C ASP A 179 -20.87 11.42 14.82
N HIS A 180 -22.14 11.06 15.03
CA HIS A 180 -22.49 9.86 15.81
C HIS A 180 -21.94 8.55 15.21
N ASN A 181 -21.85 8.46 13.88
CA ASN A 181 -21.25 7.31 13.20
C ASN A 181 -19.74 7.30 13.41
N VAL A 182 -19.09 8.44 13.24
CA VAL A 182 -17.65 8.63 13.48
C VAL A 182 -17.29 8.25 14.92
N ASP A 183 -18.07 8.72 15.90
CA ASP A 183 -17.87 8.41 17.32
C ASP A 183 -18.00 6.91 17.59
N ALA A 184 -18.97 6.24 16.98
CA ALA A 184 -19.12 4.79 17.09
C ALA A 184 -17.90 4.04 16.53
N ILE A 185 -17.38 4.47 15.39
CA ILE A 185 -16.18 3.91 14.75
C ILE A 185 -14.95 4.07 15.67
N PHE A 186 -14.73 5.27 16.21
CA PHE A 186 -13.63 5.49 17.14
C PHE A 186 -13.78 4.71 18.44
N SER A 187 -15.02 4.56 18.96
CA SER A 187 -15.29 3.74 20.12
C SER A 187 -14.90 2.26 19.88
N ASP A 188 -15.26 1.71 18.72
CA ASP A 188 -14.87 0.33 18.36
C ASP A 188 -13.35 0.18 18.21
N ILE A 189 -12.68 1.16 17.58
CA ILE A 189 -11.22 1.18 17.44
C ILE A 189 -10.53 1.21 18.81
N VAL A 190 -10.95 2.12 19.69
CA VAL A 190 -10.37 2.26 21.03
C VAL A 190 -10.62 1.00 21.86
N ALA A 191 -11.81 0.40 21.79
CA ALA A 191 -12.11 -0.85 22.46
C ALA A 191 -11.19 -1.99 21.98
N TRP A 192 -10.98 -2.11 20.66
CA TRP A 192 -10.10 -3.13 20.08
C TRP A 192 -8.64 -2.94 20.51
N LEU A 193 -8.16 -1.69 20.50
CA LEU A 193 -6.79 -1.34 20.93
C LEU A 193 -6.58 -1.58 22.42
N ASN A 194 -7.53 -1.17 23.27
CA ASN A 194 -7.43 -1.38 24.72
C ASN A 194 -7.36 -2.87 25.06
N GLY A 195 -8.12 -3.72 24.36
CA GLY A 195 -8.08 -5.17 24.57
C GLY A 195 -6.75 -5.85 24.17
N ARG A 196 -5.88 -5.16 23.43
CA ARG A 196 -4.60 -5.70 22.92
C ARG A 196 -3.38 -4.89 23.37
N SER A 197 -3.60 -3.78 24.05
CA SER A 197 -2.52 -2.96 24.59
C SER A 197 -1.98 -3.62 25.84
N ARG A 198 -0.70 -4.01 25.79
CA ARG A 198 0.04 -4.51 26.95
C ARG A 198 1.44 -3.93 27.03
N THR A 199 2.05 -4.07 28.18
CA THR A 199 3.50 -3.88 28.36
C THR A 199 4.22 -5.12 27.89
N TRP A 200 5.24 -4.95 27.07
CA TRP A 200 6.09 -6.00 26.52
C TRP A 200 7.42 -6.05 27.27
N THR A 201 7.87 -7.24 27.63
CA THR A 201 9.25 -7.45 28.09
C THR A 201 10.20 -7.69 26.91
N VAL A 202 11.51 -7.67 27.17
CA VAL A 202 12.51 -8.02 26.15
C VAL A 202 12.35 -9.47 25.71
N GLU A 203 12.03 -10.37 26.65
CA GLU A 203 11.77 -11.78 26.39
C GLU A 203 10.54 -11.97 25.51
N ASP A 204 9.42 -11.25 25.76
CA ASP A 204 8.25 -11.27 24.88
C ASP A 204 8.61 -10.91 23.43
N ARG A 205 9.43 -9.85 23.26
CA ARG A 205 9.87 -9.37 21.94
C ARG A 205 10.75 -10.40 21.24
N LEU A 206 11.69 -11.00 21.98
CA LEU A 206 12.58 -12.03 21.46
C LEU A 206 11.79 -13.28 21.04
N MET A 207 10.86 -13.74 21.88
CA MET A 207 10.00 -14.89 21.58
C MET A 207 9.16 -14.66 20.33
N LYS A 208 8.57 -13.47 20.18
CA LYS A 208 7.82 -13.10 18.97
C LYS A 208 8.70 -13.10 17.71
N MET A 209 9.94 -12.63 17.82
CA MET A 209 10.91 -12.66 16.71
C MET A 209 11.28 -14.09 16.33
N MET A 210 11.50 -14.97 17.31
CA MET A 210 11.85 -16.38 17.08
C MET A 210 10.69 -17.19 16.49
N ALA A 211 9.45 -16.85 16.82
CA ALA A 211 8.24 -17.49 16.30
C ALA A 211 7.98 -17.22 14.80
N SER A 212 8.70 -16.28 14.18
CA SER A 212 8.63 -16.01 12.73
C SER A 212 9.97 -16.31 12.06
N PRO A 213 10.27 -17.60 11.78
CA PRO A 213 11.57 -18.03 11.24
C PRO A 213 11.91 -17.45 9.86
N ASP A 214 10.92 -16.88 9.15
CA ASP A 214 11.10 -16.19 7.86
C ASP A 214 12.17 -15.06 7.92
N ARG A 215 12.43 -14.50 9.11
CA ARG A 215 13.47 -13.48 9.33
C ARG A 215 14.89 -14.03 9.33
N PHE A 216 15.10 -15.27 9.76
CA PHE A 216 16.44 -15.87 9.89
C PHE A 216 16.99 -16.44 8.58
N ILE A 217 16.15 -16.71 7.58
CA ILE A 217 16.59 -17.23 6.27
C ILE A 217 17.04 -16.11 5.32
N ARG A 218 16.67 -14.85 5.59
CA ARG A 218 17.01 -13.67 4.74
C ARG A 218 18.02 -12.69 5.35
N GLY A 219 18.70 -13.06 6.43
CA GLY A 219 19.82 -12.28 6.96
C GLY A 219 21.11 -12.55 6.16
N GLU A 220 21.76 -11.49 5.66
CA GLU A 220 23.04 -11.49 4.92
C GLU A 220 23.02 -11.93 3.45
N ARG A 221 22.33 -11.17 2.61
CA ARG A 221 22.82 -10.86 1.24
C ARG A 221 22.30 -9.49 0.78
N GLY A 222 22.70 -8.47 1.53
CA GLY A 222 22.67 -7.08 1.06
C GLY A 222 23.99 -6.78 0.34
N GLY A 223 24.05 -7.06 -0.95
CA GLY A 223 25.21 -6.78 -1.78
C GLY A 223 25.08 -7.45 -3.15
N ALA A 224 25.01 -6.63 -4.20
CA ALA A 224 24.94 -6.99 -5.62
C ALA A 224 23.71 -7.81 -6.04
N ALA A 225 22.77 -7.15 -6.72
CA ALA A 225 21.90 -7.84 -7.67
C ALA A 225 22.76 -8.21 -8.89
N ASP A 226 23.35 -9.40 -8.87
CA ASP A 226 23.88 -10.02 -10.08
C ASP A 226 22.71 -10.44 -10.97
N VAL A 227 22.70 -9.83 -12.14
CA VAL A 227 21.87 -10.17 -13.29
C VAL A 227 22.65 -11.20 -14.09
N ASP A 228 22.30 -12.48 -13.96
CA ASP A 228 22.50 -13.51 -14.99
C ASP A 228 21.76 -14.78 -14.53
N GLY A 229 21.07 -15.59 -15.34
CA GLY A 229 20.95 -15.66 -16.78
C GLY A 229 20.47 -17.07 -17.06
N ASP A 230 19.23 -17.26 -17.55
CA ASP A 230 18.78 -18.56 -18.07
C ASP A 230 18.94 -18.56 -19.59
N ALA A 231 20.16 -18.87 -20.03
CA ALA A 231 20.54 -18.95 -21.43
C ALA A 231 20.09 -20.30 -22.02
N LYS A 232 18.96 -20.31 -22.72
CA LYS A 232 18.68 -21.33 -23.73
C LYS A 232 19.48 -21.04 -25.00
N ARG A 233 20.41 -21.96 -25.28
CA ARG A 233 21.36 -21.97 -26.41
C ARG A 233 20.64 -21.96 -27.77
N GLY A 234 21.06 -21.04 -28.64
CA GLY A 234 20.86 -21.07 -30.09
C GLY A 234 22.21 -20.93 -30.82
N PRO A 235 22.37 -21.47 -32.05
CA PRO A 235 23.68 -21.68 -32.66
C PRO A 235 24.27 -20.39 -33.29
N PRO A 236 25.60 -20.32 -33.48
CA PRO A 236 26.27 -19.06 -33.81
C PRO A 236 26.14 -18.75 -35.30
N ARG A 237 25.86 -17.48 -35.63
CA ARG A 237 26.00 -16.96 -37.00
C ARG A 237 27.07 -15.87 -37.07
N ARG A 238 27.84 -15.99 -38.14
CA ARG A 238 29.14 -15.39 -38.47
C ARG A 238 29.14 -13.85 -38.48
N ARG A 239 30.19 -13.23 -37.93
CA ARG A 239 30.58 -11.84 -38.21
C ARG A 239 31.24 -11.76 -39.59
N GLY A 240 30.62 -11.04 -40.51
CA GLY A 240 31.28 -10.43 -41.67
C GLY A 240 31.40 -8.94 -41.43
N GLY A 241 32.62 -8.39 -41.55
CA GLY A 241 32.86 -6.96 -41.49
C GLY A 241 32.60 -6.28 -42.84
N CYS A 242 32.43 -4.96 -42.81
CA CYS A 242 32.97 -4.05 -43.81
C CYS A 242 32.96 -2.62 -43.28
N PHE A 243 33.68 -1.78 -44.01
CA PHE A 243 34.45 -0.61 -43.63
C PHE A 243 33.70 0.73 -43.58
N SER A 244 34.49 1.73 -43.18
CA SER A 244 34.46 3.17 -43.52
C SER A 244 33.77 4.06 -42.47
N GLY A 245 34.37 5.16 -42.01
CA GLY A 245 35.64 5.75 -42.33
C GLY A 245 35.73 7.17 -41.76
N LEU A 246 36.95 7.53 -41.38
CA LEU A 246 37.53 8.87 -41.35
C LEU A 246 37.18 9.85 -40.20
N ALA A 247 38.27 10.15 -39.50
CA ALA A 247 38.47 11.16 -38.50
C ALA A 247 38.43 12.59 -39.06
N GLY A 248 38.18 13.56 -38.17
CA GLY A 248 38.43 14.98 -38.41
C GLY A 248 38.42 15.75 -37.09
N ARG A 249 39.51 16.48 -36.82
CA ARG A 249 39.95 17.06 -35.55
C ARG A 249 39.31 18.42 -35.18
N THR A 250 39.32 18.70 -33.87
CA THR A 250 39.61 19.97 -33.14
C THR A 250 39.05 21.31 -33.64
N HIS A 251 38.34 22.06 -32.76
CA HIS A 251 38.87 23.24 -32.06
C HIS A 251 37.84 23.91 -31.12
N HIS A 252 38.37 24.56 -30.08
CA HIS A 252 37.85 25.55 -29.14
C HIS A 252 36.55 26.32 -29.48
N HIS A 253 35.68 26.62 -28.50
CA HIS A 253 35.76 27.82 -27.66
C HIS A 253 34.61 27.95 -26.62
N SER A 254 35.01 28.40 -25.43
CA SER A 254 34.39 29.31 -24.45
C SER A 254 32.96 29.15 -23.89
N GLU A 255 32.98 29.33 -22.57
CA GLU A 255 31.93 29.72 -21.62
C GLU A 255 31.07 30.92 -22.07
N MET A 256 29.76 30.83 -21.80
CA MET A 256 29.00 31.66 -20.84
C MET A 256 27.71 30.93 -20.46
#